data_AF-A0AA37RND7-F1
#
_entry.id   AF-A0AA37RND7-F1
#
_cell.length_a   1.000
_cell.length_b   1.000
_cell.length_c   1.000
_cell.angle_alpha   90.00
_cell.angle_beta   90.00
_cell.angle_gamma   90.00
#
_symmetry.space_group_name_H-M   'P 1'
#
loop_
_entity.id
_entity.type
_entity.pdbx_description
1 polymer ?
#
loop_
_entity_poly.entity_id
_entity_poly.type
_entity_poly.pdbx_seq_one_letter_code
_entity_poly.pdbx_strand_id
1 'polypeptide(L)'
;MLEEGYASVSYRTLASKAGVTPSLVQYYFPTLDDIFVAAIRRYSERSLTYLAAAFQRRTEDPLRAVWEYSWQEATGAMMTEFMALGNHRKSIRTEIAAVTEGVRKIQLEALEAKFGKNARPIGDLSLPALQLLVSGLPKLLNLEKGIGVKSAHAEVTAAFEQYIDTVEPQSEKPRRKTTSRRRTPARKI
;
A
#
# COMPACT_ATOMS: atom_id res chain seq x y z
N MET A 1 -10.73 15.71 8.01
CA MET A 1 -10.40 14.62 7.08
C MET A 1 -10.58 13.26 7.74
N LEU A 2 -9.65 12.75 8.56
CA LEU A 2 -9.87 11.41 9.16
C LEU A 2 -10.97 11.38 10.23
N GLU A 3 -11.15 12.46 10.98
CA GLU A 3 -12.17 12.55 12.05
C GLU A 3 -13.55 12.94 11.54
N GLU A 4 -13.61 13.82 10.54
CA GLU A 4 -14.83 14.54 10.14
C GLU A 4 -15.08 14.50 8.61
N GLY A 5 -14.30 13.71 7.87
CA GLY A 5 -14.33 13.66 6.41
C GLY A 5 -13.65 14.86 5.73
N TYR A 6 -13.53 14.82 4.40
CA TYR A 6 -13.01 15.95 3.61
C TYR A 6 -13.96 17.14 3.56
N ALA A 7 -15.28 16.92 3.67
CA ALA A 7 -16.29 17.96 3.53
C ALA A 7 -16.27 18.99 4.67
N SER A 8 -15.74 18.64 5.85
CA SER A 8 -15.63 19.57 6.99
C SER A 8 -14.44 20.54 6.89
N VAL A 9 -13.56 20.35 5.89
CA VAL A 9 -12.36 21.16 5.72
C VAL A 9 -12.72 22.54 5.21
N SER A 10 -12.43 23.55 6.01
CA SER A 10 -12.59 24.96 5.68
C SER A 10 -11.40 25.78 6.18
N TYR A 11 -11.18 26.99 5.66
CA TYR A 11 -10.16 27.90 6.18
C TYR A 11 -10.30 28.12 7.69
N ARG A 12 -11.54 28.25 8.19
CA ARG A 12 -11.81 28.48 9.60
C ARG A 12 -11.43 27.27 10.46
N THR A 13 -11.85 26.07 10.04
CA THR A 13 -11.54 24.83 10.77
C THR A 13 -10.03 24.57 10.79
N LEU A 14 -9.35 24.77 9.67
CA LEU A 14 -7.90 24.59 9.56
C LEU A 14 -7.13 25.61 10.40
N ALA A 15 -7.49 26.89 10.30
CA ALA A 15 -6.88 27.95 11.08
C ALA A 15 -7.01 27.69 12.58
N SER A 16 -8.19 27.27 13.03
CA SER A 16 -8.43 26.90 14.42
C SER A 16 -7.55 25.72 14.86
N LYS A 17 -7.44 24.64 14.05
CA LYS A 17 -6.59 23.49 14.39
C LYS A 17 -5.09 23.82 14.34
N ALA A 18 -4.68 24.77 13.49
CA ALA A 18 -3.29 25.19 13.34
C ALA A 18 -2.87 26.34 14.28
N GLY A 19 -3.80 26.92 15.04
CA GLY A 19 -3.50 28.05 15.94
C GLY A 19 -3.16 29.36 15.21
N VAL A 20 -3.69 29.56 14.00
CA VAL A 20 -3.43 30.75 13.16
C VAL A 20 -4.74 31.43 12.74
N THR A 21 -4.65 32.58 12.05
CA THR A 21 -5.83 33.26 11.50
C THR A 21 -6.26 32.64 10.17
N PRO A 22 -7.57 32.62 9.83
CA PRO A 22 -8.04 32.17 8.52
C PRO A 22 -7.41 32.93 7.35
N SER A 23 -7.13 34.24 7.52
CA SER A 23 -6.46 35.07 6.53
C SER A 23 -5.03 34.60 6.24
N LEU A 24 -4.30 34.11 7.26
CA LEU A 24 -2.97 33.54 7.04
C LEU A 24 -3.04 32.24 6.24
N VAL A 25 -4.03 31.39 6.52
CA VAL A 25 -4.23 30.16 5.72
C VAL A 25 -4.55 30.49 4.27
N GLN A 26 -5.46 31.44 4.04
CA GLN A 26 -5.83 31.89 2.69
C GLN A 26 -4.67 32.55 1.95
N TYR A 27 -3.77 33.24 2.66
CA TYR A 27 -2.57 33.83 2.07
C TYR A 27 -1.63 32.77 1.49
N TYR A 28 -1.42 31.65 2.19
CA TYR A 28 -0.58 30.54 1.69
C TYR A 28 -1.30 29.59 0.74
N PHE A 29 -2.62 29.47 0.88
CA PHE A 29 -3.46 28.59 0.08
C PHE A 29 -4.64 29.38 -0.48
N PRO A 30 -4.50 29.94 -1.71
CA PRO A 30 -5.56 30.72 -2.34
C PRO A 30 -6.88 29.96 -2.52
N THR A 31 -6.79 28.64 -2.73
CA THR A 31 -7.95 27.75 -2.84
C THR A 31 -7.89 26.60 -1.83
N LEU A 32 -9.05 26.05 -1.46
CA LEU A 32 -9.11 24.82 -0.66
C LEU A 32 -8.46 23.63 -1.39
N ASP A 33 -8.47 23.63 -2.73
CA ASP A 33 -7.78 22.61 -3.53
C ASP A 33 -6.28 22.61 -3.27
N ASP A 34 -5.67 23.80 -3.15
CA ASP A 34 -4.23 23.93 -2.88
C ASP A 34 -3.85 23.28 -1.54
N ILE A 35 -4.75 23.36 -0.54
CA ILE A 35 -4.56 22.70 0.75
C ILE A 35 -4.57 21.18 0.58
N PHE A 36 -5.55 20.65 -0.15
CA PHE A 36 -5.65 19.21 -0.40
C PHE A 36 -4.47 18.68 -1.21
N VAL A 37 -4.06 19.39 -2.27
CA VAL A 37 -2.88 19.05 -3.07
C VAL A 37 -1.62 19.06 -2.20
N ALA A 38 -1.43 20.10 -1.37
CA ALA A 38 -0.28 20.16 -0.46
C ALA A 38 -0.29 19.03 0.57
N ALA A 39 -1.47 18.64 1.09
CA ALA A 39 -1.62 17.52 1.99
C ALA A 39 -1.27 16.19 1.31
N ILE A 40 -1.74 15.96 0.08
CA ILE A 40 -1.42 14.76 -0.71
C ILE A 40 0.08 14.69 -0.98
N ARG A 41 0.70 15.78 -1.44
CA ARG A 41 2.15 15.85 -1.68
C ARG A 41 2.96 15.51 -0.44
N ARG A 42 2.63 16.15 0.68
CA ARG A 42 3.35 15.91 1.94
C ARG A 42 3.21 14.47 2.42
N TYR A 43 2.03 13.89 2.26
CA TYR A 43 1.79 12.49 2.61
C TYR A 43 2.52 11.53 1.66
N SER A 44 2.49 11.81 0.35
CA SER A 44 3.06 10.96 -0.68
C SER A 44 4.57 11.00 -0.69
N GLU A 45 5.22 12.16 -0.57
CA GLU A 45 6.68 12.28 -0.53
C GLU A 45 7.28 11.40 0.57
N ARG A 46 6.75 11.50 1.79
CA ARG A 46 7.18 10.67 2.91
C ARG A 46 6.94 9.19 2.65
N SER A 47 5.79 8.85 2.08
CA SER A 47 5.41 7.47 1.78
C SER A 47 6.30 6.86 0.69
N LEU A 48 6.62 7.61 -0.37
CA LEU A 48 7.47 7.20 -1.48
C LEU A 48 8.92 6.97 -1.02
N THR A 49 9.46 7.87 -0.18
CA THR A 49 10.81 7.67 0.38
C THR A 49 10.87 6.42 1.25
N TYR A 50 9.87 6.20 2.10
CA TYR A 50 9.78 5.00 2.93
C TYR A 50 9.66 3.73 2.06
N LEU A 51 8.81 3.79 1.04
CA LEU A 51 8.58 2.69 0.11
C LEU A 51 9.86 2.29 -0.62
N ALA A 52 10.57 3.26 -1.20
CA ALA A 52 11.84 3.01 -1.88
C ALA A 52 12.86 2.35 -0.94
N ALA A 53 13.00 2.86 0.28
CA ALA A 53 13.91 2.29 1.28
C ALA A 53 13.49 0.87 1.72
N ALA A 54 12.19 0.57 1.77
CA ALA A 54 11.68 -0.76 2.09
C ALA A 54 12.03 -1.77 1.00
N PHE A 55 11.81 -1.41 -0.28
CA PHE A 55 12.17 -2.28 -1.41
C PHE A 55 13.68 -2.51 -1.54
N GLN A 56 14.49 -1.49 -1.24
CA GLN A 56 15.95 -1.65 -1.19
C GLN A 56 16.42 -2.67 -0.14
N ARG A 57 15.65 -2.89 0.93
CA ARG A 57 15.96 -3.89 1.97
C ARG A 57 15.40 -5.28 1.66
N ARG A 58 14.39 -5.35 0.80
CA ARG A 58 13.68 -6.58 0.42
C ARG A 58 13.96 -6.95 -1.04
N THR A 59 15.25 -7.06 -1.35
CA THR A 59 15.72 -7.46 -2.69
C THR A 59 15.44 -8.93 -2.99
N GLU A 60 15.27 -9.76 -1.96
CA GLU A 60 15.03 -11.19 -2.14
C GLU A 60 13.57 -11.53 -2.44
N ASP A 61 12.64 -10.71 -1.95
CA ASP A 61 11.19 -10.93 -2.06
C ASP A 61 10.39 -9.65 -2.38
N PRO A 62 10.76 -8.91 -3.46
CA PRO A 62 10.09 -7.67 -3.81
C PRO A 62 8.62 -7.86 -4.23
N LEU A 63 8.22 -8.97 -4.86
CA LEU A 63 6.82 -9.21 -5.24
C LEU A 63 5.92 -9.34 -4.01
N ARG A 64 6.40 -10.05 -2.98
CA ARG A 64 5.75 -10.14 -1.68
C ARG A 64 5.70 -8.78 -0.99
N ALA A 65 6.78 -8.00 -1.07
CA ALA A 65 6.78 -6.64 -0.52
C ALA A 65 5.76 -5.72 -1.22
N VAL A 66 5.56 -5.84 -2.54
CA VAL A 66 4.48 -5.13 -3.26
C VAL A 66 3.12 -5.56 -2.72
N TRP A 67 2.86 -6.87 -2.61
CA TRP A 67 1.59 -7.40 -2.13
C TRP A 67 1.23 -6.90 -0.73
N GLU A 68 2.16 -7.03 0.22
CA GLU A 68 1.99 -6.60 1.60
C GLU A 68 1.76 -5.08 1.70
N TYR A 69 2.56 -4.29 0.97
CA TYR A 69 2.40 -2.84 0.93
C TYR A 69 1.03 -2.45 0.38
N SER A 70 0.57 -3.08 -0.69
CA SER A 70 -0.71 -2.75 -1.31
C SER A 70 -1.91 -3.09 -0.43
N TRP A 71 -1.83 -4.12 0.43
CA TRP A 71 -2.82 -4.37 1.47
C TRP A 71 -2.85 -3.30 2.58
N GLN A 72 -1.66 -2.84 3.01
CA GLN A 72 -1.56 -1.75 3.99
C GLN A 72 -2.08 -0.44 3.41
N GLU A 73 -1.75 -0.14 2.16
CA GLU A 73 -2.20 1.06 1.46
C GLU A 73 -3.73 1.03 1.24
N ALA A 74 -4.27 -0.12 0.79
CA ALA A 74 -5.70 -0.27 0.52
C ALA A 74 -6.57 -0.07 1.76
N THR A 75 -6.09 -0.45 2.93
CA THR A 75 -6.80 -0.28 4.22
C THR A 75 -6.63 1.12 4.83
N GLY A 76 -5.79 1.97 4.25
CA GLY A 76 -5.55 3.33 4.73
C GLY A 76 -6.77 4.26 4.56
N ALA A 77 -7.33 4.72 5.69
CA ALA A 77 -8.48 5.63 5.70
C ALA A 77 -8.27 6.92 4.90
N MET A 78 -7.04 7.45 4.86
CA MET A 78 -6.70 8.66 4.13
C MET A 78 -6.82 8.50 2.61
N MET A 79 -6.50 7.32 2.06
CA MET A 79 -6.58 7.06 0.62
C MET A 79 -8.03 7.12 0.13
N THR A 80 -8.96 6.55 0.90
CA THR A 80 -10.39 6.57 0.59
C THR A 80 -10.93 8.00 0.49
N GLU A 81 -10.55 8.86 1.46
CA GLU A 81 -10.94 10.28 1.46
C GLU A 81 -10.41 11.02 0.22
N PHE A 82 -9.15 10.81 -0.16
CA PHE A 82 -8.58 11.45 -1.35
C PHE A 82 -9.21 10.96 -2.65
N MET A 83 -9.47 9.66 -2.78
CA MET A 83 -10.14 9.10 -3.97
C MET A 83 -11.56 9.66 -4.13
N ALA A 84 -12.33 9.75 -3.04
CA ALA A 84 -13.65 10.39 -3.05
C ALA A 84 -13.56 11.86 -3.51
N LEU A 85 -12.55 12.58 -3.04
CA LEU A 85 -12.33 13.98 -3.39
C LEU A 85 -11.91 14.18 -4.87
N GLY A 86 -11.08 13.28 -5.42
CA GLY A 86 -10.60 13.30 -6.80
C GLY A 86 -11.70 13.05 -7.86
N ASN A 87 -12.81 12.42 -7.47
CA ASN A 87 -13.95 12.21 -8.37
C ASN A 87 -14.58 13.54 -8.84
N HIS A 88 -14.53 14.57 -7.99
CA HIS A 88 -15.18 15.86 -8.27
C HIS A 88 -14.20 17.02 -8.52
N ARG A 89 -12.89 16.81 -8.33
CA ARG A 89 -11.87 17.87 -8.42
C ARG A 89 -10.68 17.46 -9.30
N LYS A 90 -10.51 18.16 -10.42
CA LYS A 90 -9.49 17.83 -11.44
C LYS A 90 -8.05 17.98 -10.92
N SER A 91 -7.76 19.05 -10.20
CA SER A 91 -6.47 19.34 -9.55
C SER A 91 -6.02 18.17 -8.67
N ILE A 92 -6.93 17.68 -7.83
CA ILE A 92 -6.70 16.60 -6.87
C ILE A 92 -6.56 15.26 -7.60
N ARG A 93 -7.37 15.01 -8.62
CA ARG A 93 -7.22 13.82 -9.48
C ARG A 93 -5.84 13.73 -10.12
N THR A 94 -5.33 14.85 -10.65
CA THR A 94 -4.00 14.92 -11.25
C THR A 94 -2.92 14.57 -10.24
N GLU A 95 -3.02 15.09 -9.01
CA GLU A 95 -2.06 14.81 -7.96
C GLU A 95 -2.10 13.34 -7.51
N ILE A 96 -3.29 12.75 -7.33
CA ILE A 96 -3.44 11.33 -7.01
C ILE A 96 -2.84 10.44 -8.11
N ALA A 97 -3.06 10.79 -9.38
CA ALA A 97 -2.48 10.08 -10.51
C ALA A 97 -0.95 10.13 -10.48
N ALA A 98 -0.35 11.32 -10.26
CA ALA A 98 1.09 11.49 -10.16
C ALA A 98 1.70 10.64 -9.02
N VAL A 99 1.05 10.62 -7.86
CA VAL A 99 1.48 9.79 -6.72
C VAL A 99 1.39 8.30 -7.04
N THR A 100 0.28 7.87 -7.66
CA THR A 100 0.07 6.47 -8.04
C THR A 100 1.13 5.99 -9.03
N GLU A 101 1.43 6.80 -10.05
CA GLU A 101 2.49 6.50 -11.02
C GLU A 101 3.88 6.46 -10.36
N GLY A 102 4.15 7.35 -9.41
CA GLY A 102 5.39 7.31 -8.61
C GLY A 102 5.55 6.01 -7.81
N VAL A 103 4.48 5.55 -7.15
CA VAL A 103 4.48 4.26 -6.42
C VAL A 103 4.71 3.10 -7.39
N ARG A 104 3.99 3.06 -8.52
CA ARG A 104 4.13 2.00 -9.54
C ARG A 104 5.55 1.93 -10.08
N LYS A 105 6.17 3.08 -10.35
CA LYS A 105 7.54 3.15 -10.82
C LYS A 105 8.52 2.50 -9.83
N ILE A 106 8.44 2.85 -8.55
CA ILE A 106 9.32 2.28 -7.51
C ILE A 106 9.12 0.75 -7.40
N GLN A 107 7.85 0.30 -7.42
CA GLN A 107 7.53 -1.13 -7.37
C GLN A 107 8.10 -1.87 -8.59
N LEU A 108 7.89 -1.32 -9.79
CA LEU A 108 8.38 -1.93 -11.02
C LEU A 108 9.91 -1.97 -11.06
N GLU A 109 10.60 -0.89 -10.66
CA GLU A 109 12.06 -0.87 -10.57
C GLU A 109 12.61 -1.97 -9.65
N ALA A 110 11.95 -2.20 -8.50
CA ALA A 110 12.33 -3.28 -7.57
C ALA A 110 12.13 -4.67 -8.18
N LEU A 111 11.01 -4.89 -8.88
CA LEU A 111 10.73 -6.15 -9.58
C LEU A 111 11.70 -6.38 -10.74
N GLU A 112 11.98 -5.34 -11.54
CA GLU A 112 12.93 -5.41 -12.65
C GLU A 112 14.36 -5.69 -12.15
N ALA A 113 14.74 -5.15 -11.00
CA ALA A 113 16.04 -5.43 -10.39
C ALA A 113 16.20 -6.90 -9.98
N LYS A 114 15.13 -7.56 -9.51
CA LYS A 114 15.16 -8.97 -9.10
C LYS A 114 15.00 -9.94 -10.26
N PHE A 115 14.03 -9.70 -11.13
CA PHE A 115 13.64 -10.66 -12.16
C PHE A 115 14.24 -10.34 -13.54
N GLY A 116 14.58 -9.07 -13.80
CA GLY A 116 14.98 -8.58 -15.11
C GLY A 116 13.79 -8.06 -15.95
N LYS A 117 14.02 -7.03 -16.77
CA LYS A 117 12.97 -6.27 -17.47
C LYS A 117 11.97 -7.09 -18.29
N ASN A 118 12.44 -8.17 -18.90
CA ASN A 118 11.64 -9.03 -19.79
C ASN A 118 11.14 -10.30 -19.11
N ALA A 119 11.29 -10.41 -17.79
CA ALA A 119 10.87 -11.58 -17.05
C ALA A 119 9.35 -11.75 -17.07
N ARG A 120 8.94 -13.01 -17.00
CA ARG A 120 7.55 -13.43 -16.84
C ARG A 120 7.49 -14.44 -15.70
N PRO A 121 7.50 -13.98 -14.43
CA PRO A 121 7.58 -14.88 -13.29
C PRO A 121 6.34 -15.78 -13.15
N ILE A 122 5.20 -15.33 -13.68
CA ILE A 122 3.91 -16.04 -13.60
C ILE A 122 3.30 -16.11 -14.99
N GLY A 123 3.40 -17.29 -15.61
CA GLY A 123 2.86 -17.56 -16.95
C GLY A 123 3.39 -16.57 -17.98
N ASP A 124 2.50 -16.00 -18.78
CA ASP A 124 2.84 -15.01 -19.82
C ASP A 124 2.74 -13.55 -19.35
N LEU A 125 2.53 -13.29 -18.06
CA LEU A 125 2.39 -11.92 -17.56
C LEU A 125 3.72 -11.18 -17.59
N SER A 126 3.72 -9.99 -18.19
CA SER A 126 4.87 -9.07 -18.09
C SER A 126 4.98 -8.51 -16.67
N LEU A 127 6.17 -8.06 -16.27
CA LEU A 127 6.37 -7.44 -14.95
C LEU A 127 5.42 -6.25 -14.69
N PRO A 128 5.18 -5.31 -15.63
CA PRO A 128 4.20 -4.25 -15.41
C PRO A 128 2.77 -4.76 -15.21
N ALA A 129 2.36 -5.80 -15.95
CA ALA A 129 1.04 -6.40 -15.79
C ALA A 129 0.89 -7.09 -14.42
N LEU A 130 1.92 -7.85 -14.02
CA LEU A 130 1.97 -8.49 -12.72
C LEU A 130 1.96 -7.47 -11.57
N GLN A 131 2.77 -6.42 -11.68
CA GLN A 131 2.81 -5.30 -10.73
C GLN A 131 1.42 -4.67 -10.57
N LEU A 132 0.73 -4.38 -11.68
CA LEU A 132 -0.60 -3.78 -11.66
C LEU A 132 -1.62 -4.71 -10.98
N LEU A 133 -1.58 -6.01 -11.25
CA LEU A 133 -2.48 -6.97 -10.62
C LEU A 133 -2.25 -7.09 -9.11
N VAL A 134 -0.99 -7.29 -8.70
CA VAL A 134 -0.61 -7.45 -7.29
C VAL A 134 -0.92 -6.17 -6.49
N SER A 135 -0.71 -4.99 -7.08
CA SER A 135 -0.99 -3.72 -6.40
C SER A 135 -2.44 -3.26 -6.47
N GLY A 136 -3.16 -3.63 -7.53
CA GLY A 136 -4.53 -3.22 -7.80
C GLY A 136 -5.57 -4.08 -7.09
N LEU A 137 -5.32 -5.39 -6.97
CA LEU A 137 -6.27 -6.34 -6.41
C LEU A 137 -6.70 -5.98 -4.97
N PRO A 138 -5.78 -5.69 -4.01
CA PRO A 138 -6.18 -5.29 -2.66
C PRO A 138 -7.09 -4.05 -2.64
N LYS A 139 -6.87 -3.09 -3.54
CA LYS A 139 -7.68 -1.87 -3.65
C LYS A 139 -9.09 -2.18 -4.14
N LEU A 140 -9.22 -3.04 -5.16
CA LEU A 140 -10.51 -3.50 -5.66
C LEU A 140 -11.29 -4.27 -4.59
N LEU A 141 -10.64 -5.23 -3.92
CA LEU A 141 -11.29 -6.03 -2.88
C LEU A 141 -11.73 -5.16 -1.70
N ASN A 142 -10.94 -4.16 -1.31
CA ASN A 142 -11.33 -3.24 -0.24
C ASN A 142 -12.51 -2.34 -0.66
N LEU A 143 -12.55 -1.90 -1.91
CA LEU A 143 -13.70 -1.16 -2.46
C LEU A 143 -14.98 -1.99 -2.41
N GLU A 144 -14.92 -3.24 -2.90
CA GLU A 144 -16.05 -4.17 -2.87
C GLU A 144 -16.53 -4.46 -1.44
N LYS A 145 -15.59 -4.70 -0.52
CA LYS A 145 -15.90 -4.92 0.90
C LYS A 145 -16.61 -3.73 1.50
N GLY A 146 -16.24 -2.50 1.11
CA GLY A 146 -16.87 -1.26 1.54
C GLY A 146 -18.36 -1.14 1.15
N ILE A 147 -18.78 -1.80 0.06
CA ILE A 147 -20.18 -1.84 -0.39
C ILE A 147 -20.89 -3.16 -0.06
N GLY A 148 -20.28 -4.02 0.76
CA GLY A 148 -20.85 -5.29 1.21
C GLY A 148 -20.64 -6.47 0.27
N VAL A 149 -19.90 -6.30 -0.83
CA VAL A 149 -19.54 -7.39 -1.76
C VAL A 149 -18.31 -8.10 -1.22
N LYS A 150 -18.39 -9.44 -1.08
CA LYS A 150 -17.30 -10.28 -0.53
C LYS A 150 -17.06 -11.56 -1.33
N SER A 151 -17.84 -11.78 -2.37
CA SER A 151 -17.76 -12.99 -3.21
C SER A 151 -16.36 -13.15 -3.78
N ALA A 152 -15.78 -14.34 -3.62
CA ALA A 152 -14.46 -14.73 -4.14
C ALA A 152 -13.23 -13.96 -3.67
N HIS A 153 -13.37 -13.06 -2.68
CA HIS A 153 -12.23 -12.31 -2.14
C HIS A 153 -11.17 -13.23 -1.53
N ALA A 154 -11.62 -14.22 -0.76
CA ALA A 154 -10.72 -15.18 -0.11
C ALA A 154 -10.03 -16.09 -1.14
N GLU A 155 -10.79 -16.58 -2.13
CA GLU A 155 -10.25 -17.46 -3.18
C GLU A 155 -9.18 -16.75 -4.03
N VAL A 156 -9.45 -15.52 -4.48
CA VAL A 156 -8.48 -14.79 -5.31
C VAL A 156 -7.25 -14.36 -4.50
N THR A 157 -7.43 -13.99 -3.24
CA THR A 157 -6.32 -13.65 -2.33
C THR A 157 -5.42 -14.88 -2.14
N ALA A 158 -5.98 -16.04 -1.82
CA ALA A 158 -5.24 -17.27 -1.62
C ALA A 158 -4.50 -17.71 -2.89
N ALA A 159 -5.12 -17.57 -4.06
CA ALA A 159 -4.47 -17.88 -5.33
C ALA A 159 -3.23 -17.00 -5.57
N PHE A 160 -3.35 -15.67 -5.35
CA PHE A 160 -2.22 -14.76 -5.49
C PHE A 160 -1.11 -15.03 -4.48
N GLU A 161 -1.45 -15.34 -3.23
CA GLU A 161 -0.46 -15.74 -2.21
C GLU A 161 0.31 -17.00 -2.62
N GLN A 162 -0.39 -18.02 -3.14
CA GLN A 162 0.26 -19.24 -3.65
C GLN A 162 1.17 -18.96 -4.85
N TYR A 163 0.77 -18.09 -5.77
CA TYR A 163 1.63 -17.69 -6.89
C TYR A 163 2.87 -16.94 -6.40
N ILE A 164 2.71 -16.02 -5.45
CA ILE A 164 3.84 -15.30 -4.83
C ILE A 164 4.77 -16.29 -4.13
N ASP A 165 4.24 -17.26 -3.38
CA ASP A 165 5.05 -18.30 -2.71
C ASP A 165 5.82 -19.18 -3.71
N THR A 166 5.29 -19.39 -4.91
CA THR A 166 5.96 -20.16 -5.97
C THR A 166 7.13 -19.38 -6.58
N VAL A 167 6.97 -18.07 -6.76
CA VAL A 167 7.99 -17.19 -7.36
C VAL A 167 9.06 -16.77 -6.34
N GLU A 168 8.63 -16.51 -5.10
CA GLU A 168 9.47 -16.05 -3.99
C GLU A 168 9.22 -16.96 -2.77
N PRO A 169 9.81 -18.18 -2.76
CA PRO A 169 9.64 -19.11 -1.66
C PRO A 169 10.11 -18.51 -0.35
N GLN A 170 9.32 -18.67 0.71
CA GLN A 170 9.79 -18.29 2.04
C GLN A 170 10.97 -19.18 2.41
N SER A 171 12.12 -18.58 2.70
CA SER A 171 13.25 -19.31 3.30
C SER A 171 12.73 -20.06 4.52
N GLU A 172 12.71 -21.40 4.45
CA GLU A 172 12.26 -22.25 5.54
C GLU A 172 12.94 -21.79 6.84
N LYS A 173 12.16 -21.27 7.79
CA LYS A 173 12.63 -21.19 9.17
C LYS A 173 13.04 -22.62 9.54
N PRO A 174 14.30 -22.86 9.98
CA PRO A 174 14.73 -24.22 10.28
C PRO A 174 13.75 -24.81 11.29
N ARG A 175 13.04 -25.88 10.88
CA ARG A 175 12.14 -26.63 11.77
C ARG A 175 12.92 -26.93 13.04
N ARG A 176 12.56 -26.25 14.13
CA ARG A 176 13.18 -26.40 15.44
C ARG A 176 13.01 -27.86 15.81
N LYS A 177 14.07 -28.67 15.66
CA LYS A 177 14.07 -30.10 15.99
C LYS A 177 13.53 -30.23 17.41
N THR A 178 12.32 -30.76 17.54
CA THR A 178 11.76 -31.12 18.83
C THR A 178 12.66 -32.19 19.40
N THR A 179 13.54 -31.80 20.33
CA THR A 179 14.38 -32.72 21.08
C THR A 179 13.44 -33.59 21.91
N SER A 180 13.19 -34.79 21.40
CA SER A 180 12.57 -35.89 22.15
C SER A 180 13.40 -36.10 23.42
N ARG A 181 12.88 -35.58 24.53
CA ARG A 181 13.46 -35.75 25.86
C ARG A 181 13.18 -37.19 26.28
N ARG A 182 14.12 -38.08 25.95
CA ARG A 182 14.14 -39.49 26.35
C ARG A 182 14.02 -39.56 27.87
N ARG A 183 12.84 -39.96 28.38
CA ARG A 183 12.61 -40.20 29.81
C ARG A 183 13.37 -41.46 30.21
N THR A 184 14.38 -41.30 31.06
CA THR A 184 15.05 -42.42 31.74
C THR A 184 14.08 -43.05 32.74
N PRO A 185 13.94 -44.39 32.81
CA PRO A 185 13.12 -45.02 33.84
C PRO A 185 13.88 -44.99 35.16
N ALA A 186 13.22 -44.51 36.23
CA ALA A 186 13.72 -44.59 37.59
C ALA A 186 13.80 -46.06 38.02
N ARG A 187 15.00 -46.50 38.42
CA ARG A 187 15.25 -47.82 38.99
C ARG A 187 14.87 -47.77 40.47
N LYS A 188 13.89 -48.57 40.88
CA LYS A 188 13.66 -48.93 42.29
C LYS A 188 14.85 -49.75 42.79
N ILE A 189 15.37 -49.42 43.97
CA ILE A 189 15.52 -50.24 45.19
C ILE A 189 15.97 -49.29 46.30
#